data_AF-A0A3D3WV44-F1
#
_entry.id   AF-A0A3D3WV44-F1
#
_cell.length_a   1.000
_cell.length_b   1.000
_cell.length_c   1.000
_cell.angle_alpha   90.00
_cell.angle_beta   90.00
_cell.angle_gamma   90.00
#
_symmetry.space_group_name_H-M   'P 1'
#
loop_
_entity.id
_entity.type
_entity.pdbx_description
1 polymer ?
#
loop_
_entity_poly.entity_id
_entity_poly.type
_entity_poly.pdbx_seq_one_letter_code
_entity_poly.pdbx_strand_id
1 'polypeptide(L)'
;MPQTAPYGSWKSPITTDLIVSGFIGLVQLALDGEDVYWIEMRPSEGGRMVVVKRTPDGDTADVTPDPFSARTRVHEYGGGAMLVHDGVVFFSNFADQRMYRQDPGGQPEPITPEADLRYADGCFDAGRGRIICVREDHTGDGEPANAIVAVDAQGQAEQQVLFQGS
;
A
#
# COMPACT_ATOMS: atom_id res chain seq x y z
N MET A 1 33.83 -21.53 27.80
CA MET A 1 34.04 -22.83 27.12
C MET A 1 32.72 -23.27 26.51
N PRO A 2 32.70 -23.88 25.32
CA PRO A 2 31.47 -24.42 24.73
C PRO A 2 30.87 -25.52 25.63
N GLN A 3 29.55 -25.59 25.74
CA GLN A 3 28.83 -26.65 26.45
C GLN A 3 28.13 -27.57 25.45
N THR A 4 28.32 -28.88 25.61
CA THR A 4 27.56 -29.90 24.86
C THR A 4 26.13 -29.98 25.41
N ALA A 5 25.13 -29.88 24.55
CA ALA A 5 23.73 -30.12 24.91
C ALA A 5 22.99 -30.84 23.75
N PRO A 6 21.87 -31.53 24.04
CA PRO A 6 21.01 -32.13 23.02
C PRO A 6 20.58 -31.14 21.93
N TYR A 7 20.35 -31.63 20.71
CA TYR A 7 19.81 -30.81 19.63
C TYR A 7 18.51 -30.13 20.06
N GLY A 8 18.38 -28.82 19.78
CA GLY A 8 17.23 -27.99 20.16
C GLY A 8 17.26 -27.42 21.58
N SER A 9 18.26 -27.73 22.40
CA SER A 9 18.35 -27.27 23.81
C SER A 9 19.46 -26.23 24.07
N TRP A 10 20.14 -25.79 23.02
CA TRP A 10 21.13 -24.72 23.14
C TRP A 10 20.44 -23.42 23.56
N LYS A 11 20.96 -22.77 24.60
CA LYS A 11 20.48 -21.45 24.98
C LYS A 11 20.76 -20.48 23.84
N SER A 12 19.69 -20.07 23.16
CA SER A 12 19.76 -19.06 22.10
C SER A 12 19.62 -17.67 22.70
N PRO A 13 20.48 -16.70 22.33
CA PRO A 13 20.24 -15.28 22.64
C PRO A 13 19.13 -14.68 21.76
N ILE A 14 18.69 -15.37 20.70
CA ILE A 14 17.59 -14.96 19.83
C ILE A 14 16.28 -15.37 20.51
N THR A 15 15.58 -14.40 21.11
CA THR A 15 14.26 -14.60 21.72
C THR A 15 13.15 -14.44 20.69
N THR A 16 11.95 -14.94 21.01
CA THR A 16 10.75 -14.70 20.18
C THR A 16 10.50 -13.20 20.00
N ASP A 17 10.68 -12.40 21.05
CA ASP A 17 10.53 -10.95 20.97
C ASP A 17 11.53 -10.33 19.99
N LEU A 18 12.77 -10.83 19.93
CA LEU A 18 13.80 -10.35 19.00
C LEU A 18 13.45 -10.67 17.54
N ILE A 19 12.81 -11.81 17.30
CA ILE A 19 12.33 -12.21 15.96
C ILE A 19 11.19 -11.31 15.49
N VAL A 20 10.27 -10.94 16.40
CA VAL A 20 9.08 -10.15 16.05
C VAL A 20 9.37 -8.64 15.97
N SER A 21 10.28 -8.13 16.81
CA SER A 21 10.59 -6.70 16.89
C SER A 21 11.61 -6.19 15.85
N GLY A 22 12.43 -7.08 15.28
CA GLY A 22 13.54 -6.71 14.39
C GLY A 22 13.20 -6.69 12.89
N PHE A 23 11.99 -7.07 12.49
CA PHE A 23 11.65 -7.21 11.08
C PHE A 23 11.00 -5.94 10.52
N ILE A 24 11.81 -5.13 9.83
CA ILE A 24 11.33 -4.08 8.95
C ILE A 24 11.13 -4.69 7.55
N GLY A 25 9.88 -4.92 7.17
CA GLY A 25 9.55 -5.33 5.81
C GLY A 25 9.42 -4.11 4.91
N LEU A 26 10.42 -3.89 4.04
CA LEU A 26 10.35 -2.88 2.98
C LEU A 26 9.72 -3.52 1.74
N VAL A 27 8.61 -2.95 1.27
CA VAL A 27 7.94 -3.40 0.06
C VAL A 27 7.56 -2.21 -0.80
N GLN A 28 7.51 -2.43 -2.12
CA GLN A 28 7.08 -1.48 -3.14
C GLN A 28 7.75 -0.09 -3.06
N LEU A 29 8.69 0.16 -3.97
CA LEU A 29 9.36 1.45 -4.12
C LEU A 29 8.63 2.32 -5.15
N ALA A 30 8.55 3.62 -4.89
CA ALA A 30 8.13 4.64 -5.84
C ALA A 30 9.10 5.82 -5.81
N LEU A 31 9.28 6.49 -6.96
CA LEU A 31 10.12 7.67 -7.11
C LEU A 31 9.24 8.81 -7.59
N ASP A 32 9.47 10.01 -7.02
CA ASP A 32 8.86 11.25 -7.48
C ASP A 32 9.91 12.35 -7.43
N GLY A 33 10.43 12.72 -8.61
CA GLY A 33 11.64 13.55 -8.70
C GLY A 33 12.84 12.88 -8.02
N GLU A 34 13.44 13.56 -7.05
CA GLU A 34 14.57 13.05 -6.26
C GLU A 34 14.12 12.39 -4.93
N ASP A 35 12.82 12.47 -4.61
CA ASP A 35 12.27 11.85 -3.42
C ASP A 35 12.01 10.36 -3.63
N VAL A 36 12.31 9.56 -2.60
CA VAL A 36 12.10 8.11 -2.60
C VAL A 36 10.98 7.75 -1.63
N TYR A 37 10.05 6.92 -2.07
CA TYR A 37 8.94 6.42 -1.27
C TYR A 37 8.98 4.89 -1.20
N TRP A 38 8.62 4.33 -0.05
CA TRP A 38 8.41 2.88 0.11
C TRP A 38 7.28 2.61 1.09
N ILE A 39 6.77 1.37 1.08
CA ILE A 39 5.87 0.89 2.12
C ILE A 39 6.68 0.09 3.15
N GLU A 40 6.49 0.42 4.42
CA GLU A 40 7.15 -0.22 5.54
C GLU A 40 6.13 -0.89 6.46
N MET A 41 6.36 -2.16 6.78
CA MET A 41 5.53 -2.90 7.73
C MET A 41 5.90 -2.53 9.17
N ARG A 42 4.90 -2.25 10.00
CA ARG A 42 5.01 -1.88 11.42
C ARG A 42 4.48 -3.01 12.31
N PRO A 43 5.31 -3.98 12.77
CA PRO A 43 4.84 -5.10 13.61
C PRO A 43 4.17 -4.64 14.91
N SER A 44 4.71 -3.59 15.54
CA SER A 44 4.20 -2.99 16.77
C SER A 44 2.85 -2.30 16.61
N GLU A 45 2.41 -2.07 15.37
CA GLU A 45 1.15 -1.40 15.03
C GLU A 45 0.18 -2.38 14.35
N GLY A 46 0.19 -3.64 14.79
CA GLY A 46 -0.69 -4.67 14.24
C GLY A 46 -0.36 -5.06 12.79
N GLY A 47 0.87 -4.80 12.33
CA GLY A 47 1.29 -5.09 10.95
C GLY A 47 0.84 -4.04 9.94
N ARG A 48 0.54 -2.82 10.38
CA ARG A 48 0.20 -1.67 9.53
C ARG A 48 1.27 -1.43 8.47
N MET A 49 0.84 -1.15 7.26
CA MET A 49 1.71 -0.88 6.11
C MET A 49 1.74 0.64 5.88
N VAL A 50 2.87 1.28 6.15
CA VAL A 50 3.01 2.75 6.17
C VAL A 50 3.81 3.21 4.97
N VAL A 51 3.30 4.18 4.20
CA VAL A 51 4.12 4.85 3.20
C VAL A 51 5.11 5.76 3.93
N VAL A 52 6.38 5.62 3.61
CA VAL A 52 7.48 6.44 4.14
C VAL A 52 8.12 7.19 2.99
N LYS A 53 8.42 8.47 3.20
CA LYS A 53 9.15 9.33 2.28
C LYS A 53 10.59 9.50 2.77
N ARG A 54 11.56 9.50 1.85
CA ARG A 54 12.93 9.96 2.07
C ARG A 54 13.31 11.06 1.10
N THR A 55 13.82 12.17 1.63
CA THR A 55 14.31 13.31 0.85
C THR A 55 15.75 13.10 0.37
N PRO A 56 16.25 13.90 -0.59
CA PRO A 56 17.64 13.83 -1.05
C PRO A 56 18.67 14.06 0.06
N ASP A 57 18.34 14.89 1.04
CA ASP A 57 19.17 15.18 2.21
C ASP A 57 19.24 13.99 3.20
N GLY A 58 18.40 12.97 2.98
CA GLY A 58 18.40 11.72 3.74
C GLY A 58 17.37 11.66 4.87
N ASP A 59 16.58 12.71 5.07
CA ASP A 59 15.52 12.74 6.08
C ASP A 59 14.37 11.81 5.70
N THR A 60 13.82 11.11 6.68
CA THR A 60 12.70 10.19 6.50
C THR A 60 11.48 10.61 7.31
N ALA A 61 10.29 10.50 6.72
CA ALA A 61 9.03 10.79 7.41
C ALA A 61 7.93 9.80 7.01
N ASP A 62 7.12 9.39 7.98
CA ASP A 62 5.89 8.64 7.72
C ASP A 62 4.88 9.55 7.02
N VAL A 63 4.36 9.09 5.89
CA VAL A 63 3.29 9.77 5.15
C VAL A 63 1.94 9.27 5.66
N THR A 64 1.71 7.97 5.73
CA THR A 64 0.39 7.39 6.07
C THR A 64 0.09 7.43 7.58
N PRO A 65 -0.87 8.22 8.07
CA PRO A 65 -1.20 8.30 9.49
C PRO A 65 -2.03 7.09 9.96
N ASP A 66 -2.04 6.83 11.27
CA ASP A 66 -3.02 5.94 11.91
C ASP A 66 -4.45 6.50 11.70
N PRO A 67 -5.47 5.66 11.42
CA PRO A 67 -5.46 4.19 11.38
C PRO A 67 -5.23 3.59 9.97
N PHE A 68 -4.76 4.37 9.01
CA PHE A 68 -4.64 3.94 7.62
C PHE A 68 -3.48 2.98 7.38
N SER A 69 -3.68 2.05 6.45
CA SER A 69 -2.66 1.06 6.07
C SER A 69 -2.64 0.91 4.54
N ALA A 70 -1.54 1.27 3.90
CA ALA A 70 -1.32 1.15 2.46
C ALA A 70 -1.12 -0.31 2.04
N ARG A 71 -2.22 -1.02 1.83
CA ARG A 71 -2.25 -2.43 1.45
C ARG A 71 -3.55 -2.79 0.75
N THR A 72 -3.42 -3.49 -0.36
CA THR A 72 -4.55 -4.02 -1.14
C THR A 72 -4.66 -5.53 -1.02
N ARG A 73 -5.85 -6.06 -1.28
CA ARG A 73 -6.18 -7.49 -1.37
C ARG A 73 -6.45 -7.94 -2.81
N VAL A 74 -6.10 -7.15 -3.81
CA VAL A 74 -6.16 -7.61 -5.22
C VAL A 74 -5.37 -8.91 -5.36
N HIS A 75 -5.97 -9.89 -6.03
CA HIS A 75 -5.51 -11.27 -6.16
C HIS A 75 -5.24 -11.99 -4.82
N GLU A 76 -5.82 -11.53 -3.70
CA GLU A 76 -5.64 -12.01 -2.32
C GLU A 76 -4.20 -11.97 -1.75
N TYR A 77 -3.19 -11.84 -2.61
CA TYR A 77 -1.78 -11.61 -2.23
C TYR A 77 -1.52 -10.12 -1.93
N GLY A 78 -2.11 -9.23 -2.74
CA GLY A 78 -1.81 -7.80 -2.72
C GLY A 78 -0.55 -7.42 -3.52
N GLY A 79 -0.15 -6.15 -3.41
CA GLY A 79 0.93 -5.53 -4.19
C GLY A 79 0.41 -4.39 -5.07
N GLY A 80 1.28 -3.47 -5.49
CA GLY A 80 0.86 -2.29 -6.25
C GLY A 80 -0.06 -1.37 -5.45
N ALA A 81 0.11 -1.29 -4.12
CA ALA A 81 -0.81 -0.62 -3.20
C ALA A 81 -0.69 0.91 -3.20
N MET A 82 0.39 1.48 -3.74
CA MET A 82 0.58 2.93 -3.84
C MET A 82 1.12 3.40 -5.20
N LEU A 83 0.89 4.66 -5.51
CA LEU A 83 1.69 5.44 -6.47
C LEU A 83 1.90 6.84 -5.90
N VAL A 84 2.86 7.57 -6.47
CA VAL A 84 3.14 8.96 -6.08
C VAL A 84 3.22 9.81 -7.35
N HIS A 85 2.66 11.02 -7.28
CA HIS A 85 2.78 12.00 -8.35
C HIS A 85 2.78 13.41 -7.75
N ASP A 86 3.83 14.19 -8.03
CA ASP A 86 3.99 15.58 -7.58
C ASP A 86 3.78 15.73 -6.06
N GLY A 87 4.38 14.82 -5.29
CA GLY A 87 4.32 14.74 -3.83
C GLY A 87 3.04 14.16 -3.26
N VAL A 88 2.00 13.95 -4.08
CA VAL A 88 0.72 13.36 -3.66
C VAL A 88 0.82 11.84 -3.69
N VAL A 89 0.49 11.20 -2.56
CA VAL A 89 0.44 9.74 -2.45
C VAL A 89 -0.99 9.28 -2.72
N PHE A 90 -1.15 8.33 -3.64
CA PHE A 90 -2.40 7.60 -3.81
C PHE A 90 -2.20 6.17 -3.35
N PHE A 91 -3.07 5.65 -2.49
CA PHE A 91 -2.90 4.32 -1.95
C PHE A 91 -4.22 3.59 -1.70
N SER A 92 -4.21 2.28 -1.81
CA SER A 92 -5.33 1.43 -1.40
C SER A 92 -5.29 1.22 0.11
N ASN A 93 -6.31 1.66 0.82
CA ASN A 93 -6.41 1.50 2.26
C ASN A 93 -6.90 0.09 2.62
N PHE A 94 -6.25 -0.56 3.57
CA PHE A 94 -6.53 -1.96 3.88
C PHE A 94 -7.93 -2.19 4.46
N ALA A 95 -8.40 -1.27 5.29
CA ALA A 95 -9.63 -1.47 6.07
C ALA A 95 -10.89 -1.55 5.19
N ASP A 96 -10.93 -0.79 4.10
CA ASP A 96 -12.10 -0.64 3.22
C ASP A 96 -11.79 -0.87 1.74
N GLN A 97 -10.54 -1.15 1.38
CA GLN A 97 -10.05 -1.41 0.02
C GLN A 97 -10.24 -0.25 -0.98
N ARG A 98 -10.69 0.91 -0.51
CA ARG A 98 -10.84 2.12 -1.33
C ARG A 98 -9.47 2.71 -1.64
N MET A 99 -9.35 3.38 -2.78
CA MET A 99 -8.19 4.20 -3.08
C MET A 99 -8.37 5.56 -2.41
N TYR A 100 -7.32 6.00 -1.73
CA TYR A 100 -7.21 7.28 -1.03
C TYR A 100 -6.18 8.15 -1.71
N ARG A 101 -6.44 9.46 -1.72
CA ARG A 101 -5.49 10.53 -2.04
C ARG A 101 -4.98 11.11 -0.73
N GLN A 102 -3.67 11.31 -0.64
CA GLN A 102 -3.03 11.94 0.50
C GLN A 102 -2.07 13.03 0.04
N ASP A 103 -2.47 14.27 0.28
CA ASP A 103 -1.62 15.44 0.06
C ASP A 103 -0.49 15.55 1.07
N PRO A 104 0.64 16.21 0.73
CA PRO A 104 1.71 16.50 1.67
C PRO A 104 1.20 17.19 2.95
N GLY A 105 1.35 16.50 4.09
CA GLY A 105 0.90 16.99 5.40
C GLY A 105 -0.62 16.98 5.61
N GLY A 106 -1.40 16.50 4.63
CA GLY A 106 -2.85 16.36 4.71
C GLY A 106 -3.31 15.01 5.25
N GLN A 107 -4.60 14.93 5.56
CA GLN A 107 -5.26 13.66 5.89
C GLN A 107 -5.64 12.90 4.61
N PRO A 108 -5.63 11.55 4.62
CA PRO A 108 -6.12 10.77 3.49
C PRO A 108 -7.61 11.00 3.22
N GLU A 109 -7.97 11.19 1.95
CA GLU A 109 -9.35 11.33 1.48
C GLU A 109 -9.68 10.25 0.43
N PRO A 110 -10.81 9.53 0.53
CA PRO A 110 -11.13 8.48 -0.43
C PRO A 110 -11.56 9.07 -1.77
N ILE A 111 -11.03 8.51 -2.87
CA ILE A 111 -11.34 8.94 -4.25
C ILE A 111 -12.12 7.89 -5.06
N THR A 112 -12.43 6.74 -4.45
CA THR A 112 -13.28 5.68 -5.02
C THR A 112 -14.54 5.47 -4.18
N PRO A 113 -15.62 4.92 -4.75
CA PRO A 113 -16.87 4.68 -4.00
C PRO A 113 -16.68 3.67 -2.86
N GLU A 114 -17.59 3.71 -1.88
CA GLU A 114 -17.72 2.69 -0.85
C GLU A 114 -18.51 1.50 -1.40
N ALA A 115 -17.78 0.54 -1.95
CA ALA A 115 -18.29 -0.70 -2.54
C ALA A 115 -17.23 -1.79 -2.38
N ASP A 116 -17.60 -3.07 -2.57
CA ASP A 116 -16.64 -4.19 -2.54
C ASP A 116 -15.80 -4.22 -3.83
N LEU A 117 -14.98 -3.19 -3.98
CA LEU A 117 -14.06 -2.97 -5.08
C LEU A 117 -12.65 -2.85 -4.50
N ARG A 118 -11.67 -3.40 -5.22
CA ARG A 118 -10.27 -3.38 -4.79
C ARG A 118 -9.40 -2.85 -5.89
N TYR A 119 -8.39 -2.07 -5.51
CA TYR A 119 -7.55 -1.34 -6.46
C TYR A 119 -6.07 -1.65 -6.25
N ALA A 120 -5.31 -1.71 -7.34
CA ALA A 120 -3.88 -1.97 -7.34
C ALA A 120 -3.20 -1.50 -8.62
N ASP A 121 -1.87 -1.43 -8.59
CA ASP A 121 -0.99 -1.26 -9.76
C ASP A 121 -1.35 -0.02 -10.60
N GLY A 122 -1.40 1.13 -9.91
CA GLY A 122 -1.80 2.39 -10.51
C GLY A 122 -0.65 3.14 -11.19
N CYS A 123 -0.97 3.82 -12.30
CA CYS A 123 -0.11 4.83 -12.92
C CYS A 123 -0.89 6.13 -13.14
N PHE A 124 -0.21 7.28 -13.05
CA PHE A 124 -0.86 8.59 -13.16
C PHE A 124 -0.90 9.06 -14.62
N ASP A 125 -2.09 9.40 -15.13
CA ASP A 125 -2.34 10.04 -16.42
C ASP A 125 -2.49 11.55 -16.20
N ALA A 126 -1.35 12.25 -16.11
CA ALA A 126 -1.30 13.69 -15.82
C ALA A 126 -2.07 14.53 -16.84
N GLY A 127 -2.13 14.10 -18.11
CA GLY A 127 -2.85 14.80 -19.16
C GLY A 127 -4.37 14.84 -18.94
N ARG A 128 -4.91 13.96 -18.09
CA ARG A 128 -6.34 13.88 -17.78
C ARG A 128 -6.65 13.94 -16.28
N GLY A 129 -5.65 14.09 -15.42
CA GLY A 129 -5.83 14.17 -13.97
C GLY A 129 -6.46 12.92 -13.36
N ARG A 130 -6.05 11.74 -13.82
CA ARG A 130 -6.66 10.45 -13.41
C ARG A 130 -5.61 9.38 -13.20
N ILE A 131 -5.99 8.32 -12.49
CA ILE A 131 -5.17 7.15 -12.22
C ILE A 131 -5.69 6.00 -13.07
N ILE A 132 -4.82 5.36 -13.84
CA ILE A 132 -5.13 4.12 -14.53
C ILE A 132 -4.64 2.98 -13.66
N CYS A 133 -5.52 2.06 -13.26
CA CYS A 133 -5.17 0.99 -12.33
C CYS A 133 -5.96 -0.29 -12.60
N VAL A 134 -5.52 -1.38 -11.98
CA VAL A 134 -6.30 -2.61 -11.86
C VAL A 134 -7.42 -2.40 -10.84
N ARG A 135 -8.60 -2.91 -11.15
CA ARG A 135 -9.74 -3.04 -10.23
C ARG A 135 -10.28 -4.46 -10.25
N GLU A 136 -10.50 -5.04 -9.08
CA GLU A 136 -11.37 -6.20 -8.89
C GLU A 136 -12.74 -5.75 -8.40
N ASP A 137 -13.81 -6.28 -8.99
CA ASP A 137 -15.19 -6.10 -8.55
C ASP A 137 -15.70 -7.36 -7.88
N HIS A 138 -15.93 -7.28 -6.56
CA HIS A 138 -16.41 -8.36 -5.70
C HIS A 138 -17.89 -8.16 -5.30
N THR A 139 -18.61 -7.24 -5.95
CA THR A 139 -20.00 -6.94 -5.59
C THR A 139 -20.99 -8.03 -6.00
N GLY A 140 -20.59 -8.93 -6.90
CA GLY A 140 -21.39 -10.07 -7.37
C GLY A 140 -20.97 -11.40 -6.73
N ASP A 141 -21.74 -12.45 -7.02
CA ASP A 141 -21.39 -13.81 -6.60
C ASP A 141 -20.33 -14.42 -7.53
N GLY A 142 -19.37 -15.15 -6.97
CA GLY A 142 -18.40 -15.95 -7.73
C GLY A 142 -17.02 -15.32 -7.84
N GLU A 143 -16.35 -15.53 -8.99
CA GLU A 143 -15.03 -14.95 -9.22
C GLU A 143 -15.13 -13.44 -9.49
N PRO A 144 -14.25 -12.62 -8.88
CA PRO A 144 -14.30 -11.18 -9.05
C PRO A 144 -13.97 -10.75 -10.48
N ALA A 145 -14.72 -9.77 -10.99
CA ALA A 145 -14.48 -9.24 -12.33
C ALA A 145 -13.27 -8.30 -12.33
N ASN A 146 -12.24 -8.68 -13.08
CA ASN A 146 -11.00 -7.91 -13.22
C ASN A 146 -11.08 -6.92 -14.38
N ALA A 147 -10.75 -5.66 -14.11
CA ALA A 147 -10.78 -4.59 -15.11
C ALA A 147 -9.59 -3.64 -14.98
N ILE A 148 -9.22 -3.01 -16.09
CA ILE A 148 -8.42 -1.78 -16.10
C ILE A 148 -9.39 -0.61 -16.06
N VAL A 149 -9.24 0.25 -15.07
CA VAL A 149 -10.11 1.41 -14.86
C VAL A 149 -9.32 2.70 -14.83
N ALA A 150 -10.01 3.81 -15.11
CA ALA A 150 -9.54 5.16 -14.84
C ALA A 150 -10.32 5.73 -13.64
N VAL A 151 -9.62 6.12 -12.58
CA VAL A 151 -10.15 6.77 -11.38
C VAL A 151 -9.78 8.25 -11.42
N ASP A 152 -10.74 9.14 -11.23
CA ASP A 152 -10.46 10.57 -11.11
C ASP A 152 -9.59 10.84 -9.89
N ALA A 153 -8.48 11.56 -10.06
CA ALA A 153 -7.51 11.75 -8.99
C ALA A 153 -8.07 12.59 -7.83
N GLN A 154 -9.16 13.33 -8.05
CA GLN A 154 -9.83 14.12 -7.02
C GLN A 154 -11.09 13.45 -6.46
N GLY A 155 -11.47 12.28 -6.96
CA GLY A 155 -12.69 11.58 -6.54
C GLY A 155 -13.99 12.32 -6.91
N GLN A 156 -13.95 13.23 -7.86
CA GLN A 156 -15.09 14.08 -8.25
C GLN A 156 -15.91 13.50 -9.40
N ALA A 157 -15.34 12.55 -10.17
CA ALA A 157 -16.01 11.87 -11.26
C ALA A 157 -16.09 10.36 -11.03
N GLU A 158 -17.10 9.73 -11.64
CA GLU A 158 -17.20 8.27 -11.64
C GLU A 158 -16.01 7.65 -12.36
N GLN A 159 -15.53 6.52 -11.82
CA GLN A 159 -14.49 5.73 -12.46
C GLN A 159 -14.97 5.16 -13.80
N GLN A 160 -14.08 5.12 -14.79
CA GLN A 160 -14.37 4.58 -16.12
C GLN A 160 -13.70 3.22 -16.30
N VAL A 161 -14.45 2.21 -16.73
CA VAL A 161 -13.86 0.94 -17.19
C VAL A 161 -13.23 1.16 -18.57
N LEU A 162 -11.92 0.96 -18.68
CA LEU A 162 -11.16 1.08 -19.93
C LEU A 162 -11.09 -0.26 -20.66
N PHE A 163 -10.95 -1.34 -19.90
CA PHE A 163 -10.91 -2.71 -20.42
C PHE A 163 -11.38 -3.68 -19.33
N GLN A 164 -12.13 -4.71 -19.72
CA GLN A 164 -12.51 -5.82 -18.84
C GLN A 164 -12.33 -7.11 -19.63
N GLY A 165 -11.70 -8.11 -19.01
CA GLY A 165 -11.56 -9.44 -19.60
C GLY A 165 -12.93 -10.08 -19.82
N SER A 166 -13.04 -10.90 -20.87
CA SER A 166 -14.23 -11.69 -21.21
C SER A 166 -14.38 -12.91 -20.32
#